data_AF-A0A4V3HY89-F1
#
_entry.id   AF-A0A4V3HY89-F1
#
_cell.length_a   1.000
_cell.length_b   1.000
_cell.length_c   1.000
_cell.angle_alpha   90.00
_cell.angle_beta   90.00
_cell.angle_gamma   90.00
#
_symmetry.space_group_name_H-M   'P 1'
#
loop_
_entity.id
_entity.type
_entity.pdbx_description
1 polymer ?
#
loop_
_entity_poly.entity_id
_entity_poly.type
_entity_poly.pdbx_seq_one_letter_code
_entity_poly.pdbx_strand_id
1 'polypeptide(L)'
;MSVVDTVRSVVSDEEIDRLVADQFPFGASEYILTSMYAVIDRRLGKLAETVAPARDFYEQLQAVDQATGRVYLQDTSVRIAVLDEFYAKTSGVDEVGPTCGRDRAAVFEQCAEQLRSGERRPPSAVAEGYTLELSGRVPTRIWREERRQDPCTRVFRAASRFYFRNSDLREPTCEQVRQLQQGFELLEALTPNLAHSALQHATQIAVVGPADSGKSMSSGSTFLIPGTFYIGESAFGNPWRTAEYLLHEALHHKFYDFRHAHSVLAELPSEADLSDRALLRVTAPWNIAGASGAQNQWDTHRVFAAFHVYTHLGLLGLAADRLEDRYMSTYGPNLDPNPRTDSRTALDRAYYLGRQLVTTCEPNLGAAGARLAHWLLAVLSELDVSPPLGDRTLPFLLTRYQREARALGEMAGAAEISALADNLARIESDKTRTLASYLPAVDMAQLRVAGALPDPMCRFAATRNAIHGILLRLSNDGGYTLPHPSADTMARSMIDESSDAILQVTRHGVV
;
A
#
# COMPACT_ATOMS: atom_id res chain seq x y z
N MET A 1 22.35 29.26 19.85
CA MET A 1 21.79 27.95 20.24
C MET A 1 20.72 28.20 21.27
N SER A 2 19.47 27.99 20.86
CA SER A 2 18.28 28.31 21.67
C SER A 2 18.07 27.19 22.69
N VAL A 3 17.56 27.53 23.87
CA VAL A 3 17.19 26.59 24.94
C VAL A 3 16.10 25.58 24.49
N VAL A 4 15.51 25.78 23.30
CA VAL A 4 14.62 24.83 22.61
C VAL A 4 15.37 23.61 22.04
N ASP A 5 16.69 23.70 21.83
CA ASP A 5 17.52 22.59 21.30
C ASP A 5 17.93 21.56 22.38
N THR A 6 17.58 21.77 23.65
CA THR A 6 18.17 21.02 24.79
C THR A 6 17.19 20.10 25.52
N VAL A 7 15.88 20.07 25.21
CA VAL A 7 14.91 19.24 25.96
C VAL A 7 13.81 18.60 25.10
N ARG A 8 14.13 18.08 23.90
CA ARG A 8 13.27 17.07 23.25
C ARG A 8 14.02 15.74 23.26
N SER A 9 13.50 14.81 24.06
CA SER A 9 14.08 13.50 24.32
C SER A 9 14.19 12.69 23.03
N VAL A 10 15.42 12.58 22.54
CA VAL A 10 16.17 11.38 22.10
C VAL A 10 15.41 10.05 22.26
N VAL A 11 14.31 9.83 21.54
CA VAL A 11 13.84 8.47 21.27
C VAL A 11 14.64 8.01 20.06
N SER A 12 15.49 7.01 20.25
CA SER A 12 16.26 6.40 19.17
C SER A 12 15.32 5.71 18.18
N ASP A 13 15.69 5.64 16.89
CA ASP A 13 14.92 4.89 15.88
C ASP A 13 14.69 3.44 16.32
N GLU A 14 15.62 2.85 17.09
CA GLU A 14 15.48 1.51 17.66
C GLU A 14 14.35 1.41 18.70
N GLU A 15 14.14 2.47 19.50
CA GLU A 15 13.00 2.55 20.41
C GLU A 15 11.69 2.72 19.64
N ILE A 16 11.67 3.53 18.58
CA ILE A 16 10.46 3.70 17.76
C ILE A 16 10.17 2.42 16.96
N ASP A 17 11.19 1.76 16.42
CA ASP A 17 11.08 0.46 15.74
C ASP A 17 10.45 -0.58 16.67
N ARG A 18 10.92 -0.68 17.91
CA ARG A 18 10.28 -1.53 18.94
C ARG A 18 8.86 -1.09 19.28
N LEU A 19 8.61 0.22 19.40
CA LEU A 19 7.28 0.76 19.69
C LEU A 19 6.26 0.30 18.65
N VAL A 20 6.57 0.45 17.35
CA VAL A 20 5.65 0.05 16.28
C VAL A 20 5.58 -1.46 16.07
N ALA A 21 6.63 -2.19 16.44
CA ALA A 21 6.72 -3.63 16.27
C ALA A 21 6.05 -4.44 17.39
N ASP A 22 6.10 -3.96 18.64
CA ASP A 22 5.79 -4.77 19.83
C ASP A 22 4.66 -4.19 20.70
N GLN A 23 4.25 -2.94 20.48
CA GLN A 23 3.26 -2.32 21.37
C GLN A 23 1.91 -3.03 21.29
N PHE A 24 1.48 -3.59 22.42
CA PHE A 24 0.19 -4.24 22.51
C PHE A 24 -0.97 -3.23 22.44
N PRO A 25 -2.07 -3.52 21.72
CA PRO A 25 -2.29 -4.70 20.89
C PRO A 25 -1.86 -4.52 19.41
N PHE A 26 -1.55 -3.30 18.98
CA PHE A 26 -1.52 -2.93 17.55
C PHE A 26 -0.21 -3.24 16.84
N GLY A 27 0.91 -3.16 17.55
CA GLY A 27 2.22 -3.57 17.07
C GLY A 27 2.43 -5.07 17.19
N ALA A 28 2.02 -5.68 18.29
CA ALA A 28 2.36 -7.05 18.67
C ALA A 28 1.89 -8.14 17.68
N SER A 29 2.76 -8.56 16.75
CA SER A 29 2.42 -9.53 15.69
C SER A 29 1.91 -10.87 16.24
N GLU A 30 2.53 -11.44 17.28
CA GLU A 30 2.09 -12.70 17.89
C GLU A 30 0.64 -12.62 18.42
N TYR A 31 0.25 -11.47 18.98
CA TYR A 31 -1.14 -11.24 19.38
C TYR A 31 -2.06 -11.23 18.17
N ILE A 32 -1.72 -10.45 17.15
CA ILE A 32 -2.52 -10.32 15.92
C ILE A 32 -2.71 -11.67 15.24
N LEU A 33 -1.63 -12.44 15.08
CA LEU A 33 -1.65 -13.78 14.49
C LEU A 33 -2.47 -14.75 15.34
N THR A 34 -2.26 -14.78 16.66
CA THR A 34 -3.05 -15.65 17.56
C THR A 34 -4.53 -15.34 17.47
N SER A 35 -4.90 -14.05 17.44
CA SER A 35 -6.29 -13.63 17.29
C SER A 35 -6.86 -13.99 15.91
N MET A 36 -6.07 -13.87 14.85
CA MET A 36 -6.45 -14.30 13.50
C MET A 36 -6.66 -15.82 13.43
N TYR A 37 -5.75 -16.63 13.97
CA TYR A 37 -5.89 -18.08 14.02
C TYR A 37 -7.15 -18.50 14.77
N ALA A 38 -7.47 -17.86 15.89
CA ALA A 38 -8.71 -18.13 16.64
C ALA A 38 -9.98 -17.81 15.83
N VAL A 39 -9.93 -16.86 14.89
CA VAL A 39 -11.04 -16.57 13.98
C VAL A 39 -11.16 -17.65 12.89
N ILE A 40 -10.05 -18.04 12.27
CA ILE A 40 -10.07 -19.10 11.23
C ILE A 40 -10.50 -20.43 11.85
N ASP A 41 -9.95 -20.81 12.99
CA ASP A 41 -10.32 -22.01 13.75
C ASP A 41 -11.83 -22.05 14.08
N ARG A 42 -12.38 -20.95 14.62
CA ARG A 42 -13.81 -20.84 14.91
C ARG A 42 -14.69 -20.96 13.65
N ARG A 43 -14.26 -20.38 12.52
CA ARG A 43 -15.01 -20.47 11.26
C ARG A 43 -14.97 -21.89 10.71
N LEU A 44 -13.80 -22.54 10.77
CA LEU A 44 -13.64 -23.94 10.39
C LEU A 44 -14.50 -24.86 11.27
N GLY A 45 -14.53 -24.65 12.59
CA GLY A 45 -15.40 -25.39 13.49
C GLY A 45 -16.90 -25.25 13.16
N LYS A 46 -17.36 -24.04 12.77
CA LYS A 46 -18.73 -23.85 12.27
C LYS A 46 -18.98 -24.57 10.94
N LEU A 47 -18.00 -24.55 10.03
CA LEU A 47 -18.11 -25.29 8.76
C LEU A 47 -18.19 -26.80 9.00
N ALA A 48 -17.44 -27.33 9.97
CA ALA A 48 -17.43 -28.75 10.33
C ALA A 48 -18.84 -29.28 10.72
N GLU A 49 -19.76 -28.42 11.15
CA GLU A 49 -21.14 -28.81 11.44
C GLU A 49 -21.89 -29.25 10.17
N THR A 50 -21.56 -28.69 9.00
CA THR A 50 -22.35 -28.85 7.75
C THR A 50 -21.55 -29.33 6.53
N VAL A 51 -20.23 -29.22 6.54
CA VAL A 51 -19.34 -29.58 5.43
C VAL A 51 -18.44 -30.74 5.86
N ALA A 52 -18.72 -31.96 5.36
CA ALA A 52 -18.04 -33.17 5.81
C ALA A 52 -16.51 -33.14 5.64
N PRO A 53 -15.94 -32.67 4.51
CA PRO A 53 -14.49 -32.45 4.39
C PRO A 53 -13.90 -31.51 5.44
N ALA A 54 -14.60 -30.41 5.76
CA ALA A 54 -14.16 -29.47 6.78
C ALA A 54 -14.20 -30.09 8.19
N ARG A 55 -15.15 -31.01 8.44
CA ARG A 55 -15.23 -31.77 9.70
C ARG A 55 -14.02 -32.66 9.89
N ASP A 56 -13.68 -33.49 8.91
CA ASP A 56 -12.50 -34.35 8.99
C ASP A 56 -11.24 -33.50 9.21
N PHE A 57 -11.05 -32.43 8.42
CA PHE A 57 -9.93 -31.53 8.62
C PHE A 57 -9.89 -30.92 10.03
N TYR A 58 -11.02 -30.43 10.54
CA TYR A 58 -11.08 -29.84 11.88
C TYR A 58 -10.75 -30.87 12.97
N GLU A 59 -11.29 -32.09 12.89
CA GLU A 59 -10.98 -33.17 13.85
C GLU A 59 -9.48 -33.50 13.86
N GLN A 60 -8.84 -33.61 12.68
CA GLN A 60 -7.39 -33.83 12.62
C GLN A 60 -6.60 -32.63 13.15
N LEU A 61 -7.06 -31.41 12.89
CA LEU A 61 -6.41 -30.19 13.37
C LEU A 61 -6.46 -30.09 14.91
N GLN A 62 -7.57 -30.51 15.54
CA GLN A 62 -7.68 -30.57 17.00
C GLN A 62 -6.84 -31.69 17.63
N ALA A 63 -6.44 -32.70 16.85
CA ALA A 63 -5.63 -33.83 17.33
C ALA A 63 -4.11 -33.54 17.33
N VAL A 64 -3.65 -32.47 16.68
CA VAL A 64 -2.24 -32.08 16.64
C VAL A 64 -1.91 -30.99 17.66
N ASP A 65 -0.61 -30.76 17.91
CA ASP A 65 -0.17 -29.69 18.78
C ASP A 65 -0.44 -28.29 18.18
N GLN A 66 -0.47 -27.27 19.04
CA GLN A 66 -0.80 -25.90 18.64
C GLN A 66 0.17 -25.34 17.59
N ALA A 67 1.46 -25.69 17.62
CA ALA A 67 2.42 -25.19 16.66
C ALA A 67 2.12 -25.76 15.26
N THR A 68 1.87 -27.06 15.18
CA THR A 68 1.41 -27.71 13.94
C THR A 68 0.08 -27.12 13.45
N GLY A 69 -0.89 -26.90 14.34
CA GLY A 69 -2.17 -26.29 13.97
C GLY A 69 -2.02 -24.88 13.38
N ARG A 70 -1.17 -24.05 13.98
CA ARG A 70 -0.87 -22.68 13.48
C ARG A 70 -0.28 -22.70 12.07
N VAL A 71 0.61 -23.65 11.78
CA VAL A 71 1.23 -23.81 10.45
C VAL A 71 0.18 -24.02 9.35
N TYR A 72 -0.88 -24.80 9.62
CA TYR A 72 -1.99 -24.99 8.68
C TYR A 72 -2.91 -23.78 8.62
N LEU A 73 -3.24 -23.16 9.76
CA LEU A 73 -4.12 -21.99 9.81
C LEU A 73 -3.51 -20.72 9.20
N GLN A 74 -2.18 -20.66 9.07
CA GLN A 74 -1.47 -19.55 8.42
C GLN A 74 -1.35 -19.72 6.89
N ASP A 75 -1.59 -20.92 6.37
CA ASP A 75 -1.47 -21.24 4.95
C ASP A 75 -2.51 -20.46 4.11
N THR A 76 -2.04 -19.77 3.07
CA THR A 76 -2.91 -18.95 2.20
C THR A 76 -4.07 -19.74 1.61
N SER A 77 -3.83 -20.94 1.08
CA SER A 77 -4.88 -21.72 0.42
C SER A 77 -5.89 -22.25 1.41
N VAL A 78 -5.46 -22.65 2.60
CA VAL A 78 -6.36 -23.02 3.70
C VAL A 78 -7.22 -21.83 4.11
N ARG A 79 -6.62 -20.65 4.29
CA ARG A 79 -7.33 -19.43 4.67
C ARG A 79 -8.36 -19.05 3.61
N ILE A 80 -8.01 -19.08 2.33
CA ILE A 80 -8.97 -18.83 1.23
C ILE A 80 -10.12 -19.83 1.31
N ALA A 81 -9.84 -21.15 1.41
CA ALA A 81 -10.87 -22.18 1.44
C ALA A 81 -11.84 -22.00 2.63
N VAL A 82 -11.33 -21.72 3.83
CA VAL A 82 -12.16 -21.47 5.02
C VAL A 82 -12.99 -20.20 4.86
N LEU A 83 -12.38 -19.10 4.41
CA LEU A 83 -13.06 -17.81 4.30
C LEU A 83 -14.16 -17.81 3.23
N ASP A 84 -13.86 -18.32 2.03
CA ASP A 84 -14.80 -18.38 0.91
C ASP A 84 -15.95 -19.34 1.22
N GLU A 85 -15.68 -20.53 1.78
CA GLU A 85 -16.73 -21.50 2.13
C GLU A 85 -17.61 -20.98 3.26
N PHE A 86 -17.02 -20.34 4.29
CA PHE A 86 -17.77 -19.73 5.38
C PHE A 86 -18.70 -18.63 4.84
N TYR A 87 -18.18 -17.75 3.99
CA TYR A 87 -19.00 -16.69 3.40
C TYR A 87 -20.11 -17.26 2.50
N ALA A 88 -19.83 -18.26 1.67
CA ALA A 88 -20.85 -18.96 0.86
C ALA A 88 -22.00 -19.50 1.71
N LYS A 89 -21.68 -20.19 2.82
CA LYS A 89 -22.69 -20.74 3.74
C LYS A 89 -23.50 -19.66 4.46
N THR A 90 -22.86 -18.56 4.86
CA THR A 90 -23.56 -17.49 5.60
C THR A 90 -24.37 -16.55 4.71
N SER A 91 -23.97 -16.36 3.46
CA SER A 91 -24.68 -15.50 2.49
C SER A 91 -25.79 -16.24 1.73
N GLY A 92 -25.80 -17.57 1.76
CA GLY A 92 -26.74 -18.38 0.98
C GLY A 92 -26.44 -18.38 -0.52
N VAL A 93 -25.24 -17.96 -0.91
CA VAL A 93 -24.77 -17.95 -2.30
C VAL A 93 -23.81 -19.12 -2.48
N ASP A 94 -24.11 -20.03 -3.41
CA ASP A 94 -23.32 -21.24 -3.64
C ASP A 94 -21.92 -20.94 -4.22
N GLU A 95 -21.80 -19.86 -5.01
CA GLU A 95 -20.54 -19.39 -5.60
C GLU A 95 -20.19 -18.00 -5.10
N VAL A 96 -19.27 -17.96 -4.14
CA VAL A 96 -18.68 -16.72 -3.64
C VAL A 96 -17.23 -16.71 -4.04
N GLY A 97 -16.85 -15.64 -4.74
CA GLY A 97 -15.48 -15.44 -5.18
C GLY A 97 -15.08 -16.38 -6.32
N PRO A 98 -13.77 -16.60 -6.52
CA PRO A 98 -13.25 -17.32 -7.68
C PRO A 98 -13.09 -18.81 -7.51
N THR A 99 -13.32 -19.32 -6.30
CA THR A 99 -13.08 -20.73 -5.97
C THR A 99 -14.41 -21.49 -5.97
N CYS A 100 -14.47 -22.62 -6.64
CA CYS A 100 -15.66 -23.46 -6.60
C CYS A 100 -15.70 -24.29 -5.30
N GLY A 101 -16.88 -24.64 -4.80
CA GLY A 101 -17.02 -25.43 -3.57
C GLY A 101 -16.29 -26.77 -3.60
N ARG A 102 -16.15 -27.39 -4.79
CA ARG A 102 -15.37 -28.62 -4.98
C ARG A 102 -13.88 -28.42 -4.67
N ASP A 103 -13.28 -27.34 -5.13
CA ASP A 103 -11.85 -27.08 -4.89
C ASP A 103 -11.60 -26.76 -3.42
N ARG A 104 -12.50 -26.02 -2.76
CA ARG A 104 -12.42 -25.76 -1.32
C ARG A 104 -12.53 -27.04 -0.49
N ALA A 105 -13.49 -27.91 -0.81
CA ALA A 105 -13.62 -29.23 -0.20
C ALA A 105 -12.34 -30.08 -0.37
N ALA A 106 -11.76 -30.08 -1.56
CA ALA A 106 -10.54 -30.83 -1.85
C ALA A 106 -9.32 -30.29 -1.08
N VAL A 107 -9.26 -28.99 -0.76
CA VAL A 107 -8.24 -28.43 0.15
C VAL A 107 -8.39 -29.02 1.55
N PHE A 108 -9.62 -29.09 2.08
CA PHE A 108 -9.85 -29.68 3.40
C PHE A 108 -9.48 -31.17 3.45
N GLU A 109 -9.86 -31.94 2.42
CA GLU A 109 -9.49 -33.37 2.30
C GLU A 109 -7.97 -33.57 2.28
N GLN A 110 -7.26 -32.76 1.48
CA GLN A 110 -5.80 -32.80 1.42
C GLN A 110 -5.18 -32.49 2.79
N CYS A 111 -5.67 -31.46 3.50
CA CYS A 111 -5.14 -31.09 4.81
C CYS A 111 -5.36 -32.19 5.86
N ALA A 112 -6.55 -32.81 5.86
CA ALA A 112 -6.86 -33.91 6.77
C ALA A 112 -5.95 -35.13 6.52
N GLU A 113 -5.72 -35.48 5.24
CA GLU A 113 -4.82 -36.58 4.88
C GLU A 113 -3.37 -36.31 5.31
N GLN A 114 -2.89 -35.09 5.09
CA GLN A 114 -1.54 -34.67 5.49
C GLN A 114 -1.35 -34.75 7.01
N LEU A 115 -2.30 -34.22 7.79
CA LEU A 115 -2.27 -34.33 9.26
C LEU A 115 -2.30 -35.79 9.74
N ARG A 116 -3.15 -36.64 9.13
CA ARG A 116 -3.19 -38.09 9.43
C ARG A 116 -1.86 -38.79 9.15
N SER A 117 -1.15 -38.35 8.12
CA SER A 117 0.19 -38.87 7.77
C SER A 117 1.32 -38.30 8.65
N GLY A 118 1.01 -37.36 9.55
CA GLY A 118 1.98 -36.71 10.42
C GLY A 118 2.80 -35.60 9.75
N GLU A 119 2.37 -35.10 8.59
CA GLU A 119 3.03 -33.98 7.90
C GLU A 119 2.82 -32.67 8.67
N ARG A 120 3.92 -31.99 8.96
CA ARG A 120 3.95 -30.76 9.78
C ARG A 120 4.25 -29.50 8.96
N ARG A 121 4.48 -29.63 7.66
CA ARG A 121 4.68 -28.50 6.75
C ARG A 121 3.35 -27.94 6.28
N PRO A 122 3.28 -26.66 5.86
CA PRO A 122 2.05 -26.11 5.30
C PRO A 122 1.52 -26.90 4.10
N PRO A 123 0.20 -26.97 3.94
CA PRO A 123 -0.42 -27.69 2.82
C PRO A 123 0.02 -27.23 1.43
N SER A 124 0.33 -25.94 1.27
CA SER A 124 0.88 -25.38 0.04
C SER A 124 2.37 -25.66 -0.17
N ALA A 125 3.11 -26.11 0.85
CA ALA A 125 4.56 -26.30 0.81
C ALA A 125 5.01 -27.61 0.14
N VAL A 126 4.09 -28.35 -0.49
CA VAL A 126 4.28 -29.74 -0.93
C VAL A 126 5.08 -29.86 -2.25
N ALA A 127 5.60 -28.73 -2.75
CA ALA A 127 6.55 -28.66 -3.85
C ALA A 127 7.77 -27.83 -3.41
N GLU A 128 8.96 -28.24 -3.84
CA GLU A 128 10.28 -27.68 -3.50
C GLU A 128 10.40 -26.19 -3.88
N GLY A 129 9.83 -25.31 -3.05
CA GLY A 129 9.88 -23.86 -3.21
C GLY A 129 11.17 -23.25 -2.68
N TYR A 130 11.59 -22.12 -3.27
CA TYR A 130 12.57 -21.26 -2.60
C TYR A 130 11.93 -20.75 -1.31
N THR A 131 12.63 -20.98 -0.21
CA THR A 131 12.25 -20.43 1.09
C THR A 131 13.19 -19.27 1.39
N LEU A 132 12.61 -18.11 1.68
CA LEU A 132 13.33 -17.00 2.26
C LEU A 132 13.23 -17.15 3.78
N GLU A 133 14.33 -17.57 4.39
CA GLU A 133 14.45 -17.61 5.83
C GLU A 133 15.02 -16.29 6.33
N LEU A 134 14.24 -15.62 7.15
CA LEU A 134 14.75 -14.59 8.02
C LEU A 134 15.20 -15.23 9.33
N SER A 135 16.24 -14.66 9.94
CA SER A 135 16.83 -15.20 11.16
C SER A 135 15.76 -15.43 12.24
N GLY A 136 15.52 -16.70 12.59
CA GLY A 136 14.61 -17.11 13.67
C GLY A 136 13.10 -17.06 13.37
N ARG A 137 12.65 -17.22 12.11
CA ARG A 137 11.24 -16.99 11.73
C ARG A 137 10.57 -18.15 11.00
N VAL A 138 9.25 -18.03 10.84
CA VAL A 138 8.49 -18.83 9.87
C VAL A 138 8.95 -18.46 8.46
N PRO A 139 9.45 -19.43 7.67
CA PRO A 139 9.70 -19.31 6.24
C PRO A 139 8.65 -18.51 5.46
N THR A 140 9.06 -17.41 4.82
CA THR A 140 8.27 -16.82 3.72
C THR A 140 8.62 -17.58 2.45
N ARG A 141 7.60 -18.12 1.77
CA ARG A 141 7.80 -18.92 0.56
C ARG A 141 7.68 -18.07 -0.68
N ILE A 142 8.49 -18.36 -1.69
CA ILE A 142 8.28 -17.82 -3.02
C ILE A 142 7.47 -18.85 -3.81
N TRP A 143 6.31 -18.42 -4.29
CA TRP A 143 5.44 -19.24 -5.12
C TRP A 143 6.16 -19.66 -6.40
N ARG A 144 5.98 -20.92 -6.78
CA ARG A 144 6.53 -21.53 -8.00
C ARG A 144 5.42 -22.25 -8.75
N GLU A 145 5.55 -22.32 -10.06
CA GLU A 145 4.58 -22.94 -10.97
C GLU A 145 4.70 -24.48 -11.02
N GLU A 146 5.65 -25.09 -10.29
CA GLU A 146 6.03 -26.50 -10.40
C GLU A 146 4.88 -27.52 -10.14
N ARG A 147 4.15 -27.79 -11.23
CA ARG A 147 3.49 -29.01 -11.74
C ARG A 147 2.54 -29.83 -10.87
N ARG A 148 2.44 -29.66 -9.56
CA ARG A 148 1.35 -30.29 -8.81
C ARG A 148 0.09 -29.46 -9.00
N GLN A 149 -0.86 -29.97 -9.80
CA GLN A 149 -2.25 -29.48 -9.79
C GLN A 149 -2.98 -29.95 -8.52
N ASP A 150 -2.36 -29.79 -7.36
CA ASP A 150 -2.99 -30.10 -6.09
C ASP A 150 -4.11 -29.09 -5.78
N PRO A 151 -5.08 -29.46 -4.94
CA PRO A 151 -6.16 -28.58 -4.51
C PRO A 151 -5.72 -27.19 -4.03
N CYS A 152 -4.65 -27.09 -3.24
CA CYS A 152 -4.17 -25.82 -2.70
C CYS A 152 -3.66 -24.90 -3.82
N THR A 153 -2.92 -25.44 -4.78
CA THR A 153 -2.42 -24.70 -5.95
C THR A 153 -3.57 -24.22 -6.84
N ARG A 154 -4.61 -25.04 -7.06
CA ARG A 154 -5.78 -24.64 -7.87
C ARG A 154 -6.54 -23.48 -7.23
N VAL A 155 -6.82 -23.57 -5.92
CA VAL A 155 -7.50 -22.50 -5.15
C VAL A 155 -6.70 -21.20 -5.20
N PHE A 156 -5.40 -21.25 -4.91
CA PHE A 156 -4.55 -20.05 -4.94
C PHE A 156 -4.49 -19.40 -6.34
N ARG A 157 -4.36 -20.21 -7.39
CA ARG A 157 -4.33 -19.72 -8.78
C ARG A 157 -5.65 -19.08 -9.17
N ALA A 158 -6.77 -19.72 -8.84
CA ALA A 158 -8.10 -19.19 -9.12
C ALA A 158 -8.30 -17.82 -8.44
N ALA A 159 -7.93 -17.74 -7.16
CA ALA A 159 -7.95 -16.50 -6.39
C ALA A 159 -7.08 -15.40 -7.01
N SER A 160 -5.82 -15.72 -7.31
CA SER A 160 -4.86 -14.77 -7.89
C SER A 160 -5.36 -14.20 -9.22
N ARG A 161 -5.83 -15.07 -10.13
CA ARG A 161 -6.32 -14.66 -11.46
C ARG A 161 -7.52 -13.73 -11.38
N PHE A 162 -8.44 -14.01 -10.45
CA PHE A 162 -9.66 -13.23 -10.30
C PHE A 162 -9.39 -11.85 -9.70
N TYR A 163 -8.62 -11.79 -8.62
CA TYR A 163 -8.39 -10.52 -7.91
C TYR A 163 -7.34 -9.63 -8.57
N PHE A 164 -6.38 -10.19 -9.30
CA PHE A 164 -5.32 -9.43 -10.00
C PHE A 164 -5.48 -9.43 -11.53
N ARG A 165 -6.70 -9.72 -12.02
CA ARG A 165 -7.18 -9.50 -13.41
C ARG A 165 -6.13 -9.78 -14.50
N ASN A 166 -5.80 -11.06 -14.70
CA ASN A 166 -4.85 -11.55 -15.71
C ASN A 166 -3.37 -11.19 -15.48
N SER A 167 -2.98 -10.77 -14.27
CA SER A 167 -1.55 -10.79 -13.94
C SER A 167 -1.10 -12.26 -13.93
N ASP A 168 -0.36 -12.66 -14.96
CA ASP A 168 0.21 -14.01 -15.05
C ASP A 168 1.18 -14.21 -13.90
N LEU A 169 0.88 -15.17 -13.03
CA LEU A 169 1.84 -15.65 -12.06
C LEU A 169 3.05 -16.21 -12.81
N ARG A 170 4.25 -15.75 -12.44
CA ARG A 170 5.51 -16.13 -13.07
C ARG A 170 6.36 -16.94 -12.11
N GLU A 171 7.08 -17.90 -12.68
CA GLU A 171 8.18 -18.55 -11.99
C GLU A 171 9.30 -17.52 -11.75
N PRO A 172 9.71 -17.28 -10.50
CA PRO A 172 10.78 -16.34 -10.21
C PRO A 172 12.12 -16.84 -10.77
N THR A 173 12.88 -15.96 -11.43
CA THR A 173 14.26 -16.24 -11.81
C THR A 173 15.18 -16.28 -10.59
N CYS A 174 16.33 -16.94 -10.69
CA CYS A 174 17.31 -16.96 -9.60
C CYS A 174 17.77 -15.55 -9.18
N GLU A 175 17.84 -14.62 -10.13
CA GLU A 175 18.17 -13.23 -9.88
C GLU A 175 17.06 -12.51 -9.09
N GLN A 176 15.79 -12.74 -9.42
CA GLN A 176 14.67 -12.19 -8.66
C GLN A 176 14.63 -12.75 -7.23
N VAL A 177 14.87 -14.06 -7.06
CA VAL A 177 15.01 -14.69 -5.72
C VAL A 177 16.14 -14.03 -4.92
N ARG A 178 17.29 -13.80 -5.55
CA ARG A 178 18.44 -13.12 -4.93
C ARG A 178 18.09 -11.68 -4.52
N GLN A 179 17.36 -10.94 -5.34
CA GLN A 179 16.95 -9.57 -5.03
C GLN A 179 15.89 -9.51 -3.92
N LEU A 180 14.96 -10.47 -3.87
CA LEU A 180 14.06 -10.62 -2.72
C LEU A 180 14.89 -10.83 -1.46
N GLN A 181 15.82 -11.79 -1.46
CA GLN A 181 16.71 -12.05 -0.33
C GLN A 181 17.46 -10.78 0.12
N GLN A 182 18.04 -10.02 -0.81
CA GLN A 182 18.68 -8.74 -0.50
C GLN A 182 17.72 -7.71 0.11
N GLY A 183 16.48 -7.63 -0.39
CA GLY A 183 15.46 -6.74 0.17
C GLY A 183 15.10 -7.12 1.60
N PHE A 184 14.99 -8.42 1.90
CA PHE A 184 14.76 -8.93 3.24
C PHE A 184 15.93 -8.62 4.20
N GLU A 185 17.16 -8.88 3.78
CA GLU A 185 18.38 -8.57 4.56
C GLU A 185 18.50 -7.06 4.83
N LEU A 186 18.19 -6.23 3.84
CA LEU A 186 18.19 -4.78 3.98
C LEU A 186 17.11 -4.32 4.96
N LEU A 187 15.89 -4.88 4.92
CA LEU A 187 14.85 -4.58 5.92
C LEU A 187 15.29 -4.95 7.34
N GLU A 188 15.90 -6.12 7.54
CA GLU A 188 16.44 -6.50 8.85
C GLU A 188 17.55 -5.55 9.31
N ALA A 189 18.34 -5.02 8.39
CA ALA A 189 19.41 -4.09 8.69
C ALA A 189 18.93 -2.66 9.01
N LEU A 190 17.78 -2.24 8.47
CA LEU A 190 17.22 -0.90 8.64
C LEU A 190 16.22 -0.80 9.80
N THR A 191 15.29 -1.76 9.89
CA THR A 191 14.17 -1.75 10.84
C THR A 191 13.89 -3.17 11.35
N PRO A 192 14.82 -3.79 12.11
CA PRO A 192 14.77 -5.21 12.43
C PRO A 192 13.47 -5.66 13.11
N ASN A 193 12.95 -4.88 14.07
CA ASN A 193 11.76 -5.25 14.81
C ASN A 193 10.50 -5.09 13.95
N LEU A 194 10.38 -3.97 13.22
CA LEU A 194 9.27 -3.76 12.29
C LEU A 194 9.28 -4.79 11.16
N ALA A 195 10.43 -5.09 10.58
CA ALA A 195 10.59 -6.13 9.58
C ALA A 195 10.15 -7.49 10.14
N HIS A 196 10.55 -7.82 11.37
CA HIS A 196 10.06 -8.99 12.11
C HIS A 196 8.55 -9.04 12.22
N SER A 197 7.99 -7.98 12.81
CA SER A 197 6.58 -7.88 13.10
C SER A 197 5.70 -7.88 11.85
N ALA A 198 6.13 -7.24 10.75
CA ALA A 198 5.35 -7.17 9.51
C ALA A 198 5.44 -8.47 8.69
N LEU A 199 6.64 -9.00 8.47
CA LEU A 199 6.85 -10.12 7.52
C LEU A 199 6.25 -11.44 8.01
N GLN A 200 6.00 -11.60 9.32
CA GLN A 200 5.28 -12.76 9.86
C GLN A 200 3.84 -12.89 9.33
N HIS A 201 3.24 -11.80 8.83
CA HIS A 201 1.91 -11.83 8.25
C HIS A 201 1.89 -12.21 6.76
N ALA A 202 3.06 -12.37 6.14
CA ALA A 202 3.19 -12.74 4.75
C ALA A 202 3.93 -14.09 4.62
N THR A 203 3.15 -15.16 4.43
CA THR A 203 3.67 -16.52 4.27
C THR A 203 4.10 -16.83 2.85
N GLN A 204 3.63 -16.05 1.86
CA GLN A 204 3.91 -16.30 0.46
C GLN A 204 4.15 -15.02 -0.35
N ILE A 205 5.06 -15.11 -1.33
CA ILE A 205 5.36 -14.09 -2.32
C ILE A 205 5.09 -14.68 -3.69
N ALA A 206 4.34 -13.97 -4.51
CA ALA A 206 4.15 -14.32 -5.92
C ALA A 206 4.78 -13.28 -6.83
N VAL A 207 5.52 -13.73 -7.85
CA VAL A 207 5.99 -12.84 -8.91
C VAL A 207 4.92 -12.78 -10.00
N VAL A 208 4.65 -11.58 -10.49
CA VAL A 208 3.69 -11.37 -11.58
C VAL A 208 4.34 -10.67 -12.77
N GLY A 209 3.99 -11.15 -13.96
CA GLY A 209 4.35 -10.49 -15.21
C GLY A 209 3.55 -9.20 -15.43
N PRO A 210 3.90 -8.41 -16.45
CA PRO A 210 3.07 -7.29 -16.89
C PRO A 210 1.68 -7.81 -17.28
N ALA A 211 0.64 -7.06 -16.89
CA ALA A 211 -0.72 -7.37 -17.33
C ALA A 211 -0.86 -7.18 -18.84
N ASP A 212 -1.83 -7.86 -19.47
CA ASP A 212 -2.15 -7.72 -20.90
C ASP A 212 -2.38 -6.26 -21.34
N SER A 213 -2.81 -5.41 -20.40
CA SER A 213 -3.00 -3.98 -20.59
C SER A 213 -1.70 -3.15 -20.72
N GLY A 214 -0.53 -3.78 -20.65
CA GLY A 214 0.79 -3.12 -20.68
C GLY A 214 1.16 -2.39 -19.39
N LYS A 215 0.22 -2.20 -18.44
CA LYS A 215 0.52 -1.64 -17.11
C LYS A 215 1.10 -2.72 -16.21
N SER A 216 2.38 -2.59 -15.87
CA SER A 216 2.99 -3.44 -14.84
C SER A 216 2.57 -2.98 -13.45
N MET A 217 2.00 -3.87 -12.65
CA MET A 217 1.90 -3.67 -11.20
C MET A 217 3.32 -3.72 -10.61
N SER A 218 3.68 -2.82 -9.70
CA SER A 218 4.98 -2.89 -9.01
C SER A 218 4.90 -3.84 -7.82
N SER A 219 3.90 -3.66 -6.97
CA SER A 219 3.55 -4.58 -5.89
C SER A 219 2.05 -4.52 -5.63
N GLY A 220 1.51 -5.53 -4.95
CA GLY A 220 0.14 -5.49 -4.48
C GLY A 220 -0.22 -6.59 -3.50
N SER A 221 -1.29 -6.35 -2.76
CA SER A 221 -1.90 -7.27 -1.83
C SER A 221 -3.41 -7.04 -1.81
N THR A 222 -4.15 -8.03 -1.31
CA THR A 222 -5.60 -7.92 -1.16
C THR A 222 -6.05 -8.63 0.10
N PHE A 223 -7.05 -8.06 0.76
CA PHE A 223 -7.70 -8.65 1.94
C PHE A 223 -8.27 -10.06 1.65
N LEU A 224 -8.55 -10.36 0.38
CA LEU A 224 -9.21 -11.60 -0.06
C LEU A 224 -8.25 -12.75 -0.37
N ILE A 225 -6.93 -12.48 -0.40
CA ILE A 225 -5.89 -13.51 -0.57
C ILE A 225 -4.92 -13.36 0.61
N PRO A 226 -5.26 -13.93 1.77
CA PRO A 226 -4.53 -13.64 2.99
C PRO A 226 -3.13 -14.24 2.98
N GLY A 227 -2.17 -13.49 3.52
CA GLY A 227 -0.78 -13.96 3.66
C GLY A 227 0.04 -13.99 2.38
N THR A 228 -0.52 -13.55 1.24
CA THR A 228 0.22 -13.48 -0.02
C THR A 228 0.30 -12.06 -0.55
N PHE A 229 1.52 -11.60 -0.83
CA PHE A 229 1.71 -10.41 -1.63
C PHE A 229 2.38 -10.70 -2.96
N TYR A 230 2.18 -9.77 -3.88
CA TYR A 230 2.58 -9.87 -5.28
C TYR A 230 3.64 -8.83 -5.56
N ILE A 231 4.72 -9.24 -6.23
CA ILE A 231 5.80 -8.36 -6.67
C ILE A 231 5.85 -8.47 -8.20
N GLY A 232 5.70 -7.34 -8.88
CA GLY A 232 5.80 -7.31 -10.33
C GLY A 232 7.24 -7.29 -10.81
N GLU A 233 7.46 -7.71 -12.05
CA GLU A 233 8.80 -7.77 -12.63
C GLU A 233 9.54 -6.42 -12.63
N SER A 234 8.81 -5.30 -12.68
CA SER A 234 9.39 -3.95 -12.65
C SER A 234 9.84 -3.48 -11.26
N ALA A 235 9.52 -4.22 -10.20
CA ALA A 235 9.99 -3.95 -8.85
C ALA A 235 11.42 -4.45 -8.58
N PHE A 236 11.97 -5.24 -9.49
CA PHE A 236 13.33 -5.77 -9.44
C PHE A 236 14.32 -4.79 -10.08
N GLY A 237 15.57 -4.81 -9.62
CA GLY A 237 16.67 -3.97 -10.09
C GLY A 237 17.29 -3.06 -9.03
N ASN A 238 16.58 -2.83 -7.91
CA ASN A 238 17.08 -2.05 -6.80
C ASN A 238 16.65 -2.65 -5.44
N PRO A 239 17.59 -3.16 -4.62
CA PRO A 239 17.29 -3.74 -3.32
C PRO A 239 16.53 -2.79 -2.37
N TRP A 240 16.79 -1.48 -2.42
CA TRP A 240 16.09 -0.49 -1.59
C TRP A 240 14.60 -0.42 -1.91
N ARG A 241 14.27 -0.47 -3.21
CA ARG A 241 12.88 -0.48 -3.66
C ARG A 241 12.21 -1.82 -3.36
N THR A 242 12.93 -2.93 -3.59
CA THR A 242 12.44 -4.27 -3.23
C THR A 242 12.13 -4.35 -1.73
N ALA A 243 13.02 -3.85 -0.86
CA ALA A 243 12.79 -3.74 0.57
C ALA A 243 11.53 -2.93 0.91
N GLU A 244 11.33 -1.76 0.29
CA GLU A 244 10.11 -0.97 0.50
C GLU A 244 8.85 -1.76 0.12
N TYR A 245 8.81 -2.42 -1.03
CA TYR A 245 7.63 -3.19 -1.46
C TYR A 245 7.37 -4.40 -0.57
N LEU A 246 8.41 -5.13 -0.15
CA LEU A 246 8.28 -6.23 0.79
C LEU A 246 7.62 -5.76 2.10
N LEU A 247 8.10 -4.66 2.66
CA LEU A 247 7.55 -4.11 3.89
C LEU A 247 6.13 -3.57 3.67
N HIS A 248 5.91 -2.82 2.59
CA HIS A 248 4.61 -2.22 2.23
C HIS A 248 3.51 -3.28 2.21
N GLU A 249 3.73 -4.36 1.46
CA GLU A 249 2.69 -5.37 1.30
C GLU A 249 2.55 -6.26 2.54
N ALA A 250 3.63 -6.53 3.28
CA ALA A 250 3.55 -7.23 4.55
C ALA A 250 2.76 -6.44 5.60
N LEU A 251 2.90 -5.11 5.63
CA LEU A 251 2.12 -4.22 6.50
C LEU A 251 0.63 -4.22 6.15
N HIS A 252 0.28 -4.35 4.86
CA HIS A 252 -1.11 -4.56 4.47
C HIS A 252 -1.66 -5.85 5.06
N HIS A 253 -0.93 -6.97 4.99
CA HIS A 253 -1.37 -8.24 5.58
C HIS A 253 -1.46 -8.18 7.11
N LYS A 254 -0.52 -7.53 7.79
CA LYS A 254 -0.61 -7.28 9.23
C LYS A 254 -1.90 -6.56 9.60
N PHE A 255 -2.25 -5.51 8.85
CA PHE A 255 -3.50 -4.79 9.03
C PHE A 255 -4.73 -5.65 8.72
N TYR A 256 -4.68 -6.46 7.65
CA TYR A 256 -5.77 -7.36 7.27
C TYR A 256 -6.02 -8.45 8.31
N ASP A 257 -4.98 -9.04 8.88
CA ASP A 257 -5.07 -10.02 9.97
C ASP A 257 -5.70 -9.39 11.22
N PHE A 258 -5.28 -8.18 11.58
CA PHE A 258 -5.91 -7.44 12.68
C PHE A 258 -7.39 -7.15 12.39
N ARG A 259 -7.73 -6.77 11.15
CA ARG A 259 -9.11 -6.54 10.72
C ARG A 259 -9.97 -7.80 10.74
N HIS A 260 -9.42 -8.98 10.45
CA HIS A 260 -10.16 -10.23 10.58
C HIS A 260 -10.58 -10.54 12.02
N ALA A 261 -9.73 -10.16 12.98
CA ALA A 261 -9.92 -10.45 14.40
C ALA A 261 -10.67 -9.36 15.19
N HIS A 262 -10.73 -8.13 14.68
CA HIS A 262 -11.22 -6.98 15.42
C HIS A 262 -12.20 -6.12 14.62
N SER A 263 -13.07 -5.40 15.34
CA SER A 263 -13.99 -4.41 14.79
C SER A 263 -13.23 -3.13 14.38
N VAL A 264 -12.47 -3.22 13.28
CA VAL A 264 -11.75 -2.08 12.71
C VAL A 264 -12.70 -1.12 12.00
N LEU A 265 -13.64 -1.66 11.23
CA LEU A 265 -14.70 -0.89 10.59
C LEU A 265 -16.02 -1.12 11.32
N ALA A 266 -16.89 -0.11 11.33
CA ALA A 266 -18.25 -0.26 11.80
C ALA A 266 -19.02 -1.20 10.87
N GLU A 267 -20.05 -1.87 11.39
CA GLU A 267 -20.98 -2.61 10.55
C GLU A 267 -21.62 -1.62 9.56
N LEU A 268 -21.47 -1.91 8.26
CA LEU A 268 -22.14 -1.11 7.25
C LEU A 268 -23.64 -1.37 7.37
N PRO A 269 -24.49 -0.33 7.28
CA PRO A 269 -25.92 -0.52 7.18
C PRO A 269 -26.27 -1.31 5.91
N SER A 270 -27.48 -1.85 5.85
CA SER A 270 -27.92 -2.77 4.78
C SER A 270 -27.70 -2.20 3.38
N GLU A 271 -27.59 -3.05 2.34
CA GLU A 271 -27.40 -2.57 0.95
C GLU A 271 -28.43 -1.54 0.49
N ALA A 272 -29.64 -1.55 1.06
CA ALA A 272 -30.68 -0.55 0.79
C ALA A 272 -30.31 0.86 1.31
N ASP A 273 -29.54 0.94 2.40
CA ASP A 273 -29.08 2.18 3.04
C ASP A 273 -27.80 2.76 2.40
N LEU A 274 -27.13 1.99 1.54
CA LEU A 274 -25.88 2.38 0.85
C LEU A 274 -26.11 3.36 -0.32
N SER A 275 -27.37 3.60 -0.69
CA SER A 275 -27.71 4.49 -1.82
C SER A 275 -27.56 5.99 -1.49
N ASP A 276 -27.63 6.37 -0.20
CA ASP A 276 -27.43 7.75 0.27
C ASP A 276 -26.28 7.90 1.29
N ARG A 277 -25.97 6.85 2.07
CA ARG A 277 -24.67 6.75 2.76
C ARG A 277 -23.60 6.29 1.77
N ALA A 278 -23.35 7.14 0.77
CA ALA A 278 -22.13 7.11 -0.01
C ALA A 278 -20.95 6.99 0.97
N LEU A 279 -20.31 5.81 0.99
CA LEU A 279 -19.13 5.51 1.81
C LEU A 279 -18.23 6.75 1.80
N LEU A 280 -18.15 7.48 2.92
CA LEU A 280 -17.43 8.75 3.01
C LEU A 280 -16.08 8.59 2.33
N ARG A 281 -15.92 9.23 1.17
CA ARG A 281 -14.73 9.10 0.33
C ARG A 281 -13.76 10.19 0.72
N VAL A 282 -12.50 9.81 0.86
CA VAL A 282 -11.39 10.75 1.04
C VAL A 282 -10.68 10.87 -0.28
N THR A 283 -10.44 12.11 -0.71
CA THR A 283 -9.63 12.37 -1.89
C THR A 283 -8.16 12.14 -1.55
N ALA A 284 -7.44 11.34 -2.33
CA ALA A 284 -5.98 11.22 -2.26
C ALA A 284 -5.37 12.23 -3.25
N PRO A 285 -4.98 13.45 -2.81
CA PRO A 285 -4.64 14.55 -3.72
C PRO A 285 -3.42 14.27 -4.59
N TRP A 286 -2.53 13.37 -4.17
CA TRP A 286 -1.37 12.93 -4.97
C TRP A 286 -1.73 11.96 -6.10
N ASN A 287 -2.98 11.50 -6.20
CA ASN A 287 -3.47 10.65 -7.28
C ASN A 287 -4.32 11.44 -8.27
N ILE A 288 -4.29 10.98 -9.52
CA ILE A 288 -5.10 11.53 -10.59
C ILE A 288 -6.55 11.04 -10.42
N ALA A 289 -7.53 11.93 -10.59
CA ALA A 289 -8.94 11.57 -10.66
C ALA A 289 -9.19 10.76 -11.96
N GLY A 290 -9.01 9.44 -11.93
CA GLY A 290 -9.21 8.59 -13.11
C GLY A 290 -10.59 8.75 -13.78
N ALA A 291 -10.86 8.03 -14.86
CA ALA A 291 -12.09 8.13 -15.69
C ALA A 291 -13.39 8.44 -14.93
N SER A 292 -13.64 7.66 -13.88
CA SER A 292 -14.83 7.69 -13.04
C SER A 292 -14.69 8.52 -11.75
N GLY A 293 -13.59 9.25 -11.56
CA GLY A 293 -13.19 9.85 -10.28
C GLY A 293 -12.77 8.83 -9.22
N ALA A 294 -13.03 7.54 -9.41
CA ALA A 294 -12.83 6.53 -8.37
C ALA A 294 -11.36 6.25 -8.00
N GLN A 295 -10.38 6.65 -8.82
CA GLN A 295 -8.97 6.32 -8.56
C GLN A 295 -8.36 7.14 -7.41
N ASN A 296 -8.76 8.40 -7.26
CA ASN A 296 -8.34 9.25 -6.14
C ASN A 296 -9.40 9.35 -5.04
N GLN A 297 -10.61 8.84 -5.22
CA GLN A 297 -11.63 8.76 -4.18
C GLN A 297 -11.54 7.43 -3.42
N TRP A 298 -10.98 7.46 -2.22
CA TRP A 298 -10.72 6.27 -1.41
C TRP A 298 -11.80 6.08 -0.36
N ASP A 299 -12.30 4.86 -0.18
CA ASP A 299 -13.14 4.55 0.99
C ASP A 299 -12.31 4.48 2.28
N THR A 300 -13.01 4.49 3.42
CA THR A 300 -12.43 4.30 4.75
C THR A 300 -11.46 3.13 4.82
N HIS A 301 -11.76 2.00 4.16
CA HIS A 301 -10.89 0.83 4.20
C HIS A 301 -9.54 1.13 3.56
N ARG A 302 -9.53 1.67 2.34
CA ARG A 302 -8.31 2.04 1.64
C ARG A 302 -7.55 3.16 2.35
N VAL A 303 -8.25 4.17 2.89
CA VAL A 303 -7.65 5.24 3.69
C VAL A 303 -6.92 4.68 4.89
N PHE A 304 -7.56 3.79 5.64
CA PHE A 304 -6.97 3.20 6.85
C PHE A 304 -5.77 2.31 6.50
N ALA A 305 -5.93 1.40 5.53
CA ALA A 305 -4.83 0.54 5.10
C ALA A 305 -3.61 1.36 4.63
N ALA A 306 -3.83 2.43 3.85
CA ALA A 306 -2.76 3.32 3.42
C ALA A 306 -2.18 4.14 4.59
N PHE A 307 -2.98 4.63 5.52
CA PHE A 307 -2.50 5.34 6.71
C PHE A 307 -1.58 4.44 7.56
N HIS A 308 -2.00 3.19 7.78
CA HIS A 308 -1.20 2.19 8.47
C HIS A 308 0.15 1.99 7.76
N VAL A 309 0.16 1.75 6.44
CA VAL A 309 1.39 1.56 5.69
C VAL A 309 2.29 2.79 5.71
N TYR A 310 1.77 3.98 5.39
CA TYR A 310 2.59 5.19 5.31
C TYR A 310 3.21 5.59 6.64
N THR A 311 2.55 5.31 7.77
CA THR A 311 3.13 5.55 9.10
C THR A 311 4.43 4.77 9.28
N HIS A 312 4.41 3.48 8.92
CA HIS A 312 5.58 2.61 9.04
C HIS A 312 6.62 2.83 7.93
N LEU A 313 6.20 3.20 6.72
CA LEU A 313 7.12 3.62 5.66
C LEU A 313 7.84 4.93 6.01
N GLY A 314 7.23 5.81 6.82
CA GLY A 314 7.91 6.96 7.39
C GLY A 314 9.13 6.55 8.21
N LEU A 315 8.98 5.56 9.09
CA LEU A 315 10.10 5.00 9.87
C LEU A 315 11.16 4.36 8.98
N LEU A 316 10.76 3.51 8.01
CA LEU A 316 11.70 2.91 7.05
C LEU A 316 12.49 4.00 6.30
N GLY A 317 11.80 5.03 5.82
CA GLY A 317 12.41 6.13 5.10
C GLY A 317 13.44 6.87 5.94
N LEU A 318 13.12 7.20 7.20
CA LEU A 318 14.04 7.86 8.12
C LEU A 318 15.29 6.99 8.40
N ALA A 319 15.08 5.68 8.64
CA ALA A 319 16.17 4.74 8.85
C ALA A 319 17.07 4.63 7.61
N ALA A 320 16.47 4.57 6.42
CA ALA A 320 17.17 4.51 5.14
C ALA A 320 17.98 5.79 4.88
N ASP A 321 17.38 6.98 5.07
CA ASP A 321 18.07 8.28 4.89
C ASP A 321 19.34 8.38 5.76
N ARG A 322 19.28 7.85 6.99
CA ARG A 322 20.40 7.87 7.93
C ARG A 322 21.48 6.82 7.64
N LEU A 323 21.08 5.64 7.18
CA LEU A 323 21.95 4.48 7.05
C LEU A 323 22.41 4.22 5.60
N GLU A 324 22.01 5.06 4.64
CA GLU A 324 22.34 4.91 3.22
C GLU A 324 23.85 4.76 3.01
N ASP A 325 24.67 5.69 3.50
CA ASP A 325 26.13 5.67 3.32
C ASP A 325 26.77 4.36 3.83
N ARG A 326 26.23 3.81 4.93
CA ARG A 326 26.72 2.56 5.54
C ARG A 326 26.45 1.36 4.62
N TYR A 327 25.29 1.35 3.97
CA TYR A 327 24.81 0.19 3.22
C TYR A 327 24.98 0.32 1.69
N MET A 328 25.36 1.49 1.20
CA MET A 328 25.60 1.78 -0.21
C MET A 328 26.60 0.81 -0.87
N SER A 329 27.66 0.43 -0.14
CA SER A 329 28.67 -0.51 -0.66
C SER A 329 28.15 -1.93 -0.89
N THR A 330 27.10 -2.33 -0.17
CA THR A 330 26.52 -3.68 -0.20
C THR A 330 25.33 -3.77 -1.15
N TYR A 331 24.44 -2.77 -1.11
CA TYR A 331 23.16 -2.79 -1.82
C TYR A 331 23.09 -1.81 -2.99
N GLY A 332 24.17 -1.05 -3.24
CA GLY A 332 24.18 0.02 -4.23
C GLY A 332 23.53 1.31 -3.73
N PRO A 333 23.62 2.39 -4.52
CA PRO A 333 23.01 3.66 -4.18
C PRO A 333 21.49 3.59 -4.24
N ASN A 334 20.80 4.40 -3.43
CA ASN A 334 19.36 4.58 -3.54
C ASN A 334 19.00 5.58 -4.67
N LEU A 335 19.70 5.45 -5.82
CA LEU A 335 19.53 6.30 -6.99
C LEU A 335 18.80 5.50 -8.06
N ASP A 336 17.48 5.57 -8.05
CA ASP A 336 16.61 4.91 -9.03
C ASP A 336 15.80 5.96 -9.80
N PRO A 337 15.61 5.82 -11.13
CA PRO A 337 14.66 6.64 -11.88
C PRO A 337 13.25 6.67 -11.28
N ASN A 338 12.80 5.63 -10.56
CA ASN A 338 11.66 5.77 -9.62
C ASN A 338 12.12 5.49 -8.18
N PRO A 339 12.54 6.51 -7.42
CA PRO A 339 13.06 6.29 -6.08
C PRO A 339 12.00 5.65 -5.19
N ARG A 340 12.47 5.01 -4.11
CA ARG A 340 11.62 4.64 -2.98
C ARG A 340 10.79 5.85 -2.53
N THR A 341 9.70 5.62 -1.81
CA THR A 341 8.96 6.71 -1.18
C THR A 341 9.89 7.40 -0.18
N ASP A 342 10.12 8.69 -0.37
CA ASP A 342 10.93 9.47 0.55
C ASP A 342 10.21 9.60 1.91
N SER A 343 10.99 9.69 2.99
CA SER A 343 10.51 9.72 4.37
C SER A 343 9.48 10.83 4.59
N ARG A 344 9.77 12.04 4.09
CA ARG A 344 8.89 13.21 4.20
C ARG A 344 7.55 12.98 3.50
N THR A 345 7.54 12.44 2.29
CA THR A 345 6.32 12.10 1.54
C THR A 345 5.51 11.04 2.27
N ALA A 346 6.14 9.99 2.82
CA ALA A 346 5.45 8.97 3.58
C ALA A 346 4.78 9.56 4.83
N LEU A 347 5.53 10.34 5.63
CA LEU A 347 4.99 11.04 6.81
C LEU A 347 3.86 12.00 6.44
N ASP A 348 4.04 12.79 5.37
CA ASP A 348 3.00 13.67 4.84
C ASP A 348 1.72 12.92 4.55
N ARG A 349 1.79 11.84 3.76
CA ARG A 349 0.61 11.05 3.41
C ARG A 349 -0.01 10.43 4.65
N ALA A 350 0.80 9.94 5.59
CA ALA A 350 0.32 9.33 6.82
C ALA A 350 -0.50 10.33 7.65
N TYR A 351 0.01 11.53 7.90
CA TYR A 351 -0.73 12.56 8.64
C TYR A 351 -1.99 13.03 7.93
N TYR A 352 -1.93 13.21 6.60
CA TYR A 352 -3.12 13.56 5.83
C TYR A 352 -4.20 12.51 5.99
N LEU A 353 -3.86 11.24 5.75
CA LEU A 353 -4.82 10.13 5.84
C LEU A 353 -5.30 9.91 7.27
N GLY A 354 -4.41 10.00 8.27
CA GLY A 354 -4.77 9.87 9.67
C GLY A 354 -5.76 10.93 10.12
N ARG A 355 -5.56 12.20 9.71
CA ARG A 355 -6.52 13.27 9.95
C ARG A 355 -7.84 13.01 9.25
N GLN A 356 -7.83 12.68 7.96
CA GLN A 356 -9.05 12.37 7.21
C GLN A 356 -9.80 11.17 7.82
N LEU A 357 -9.08 10.17 8.32
CA LEU A 357 -9.66 9.00 8.95
C LEU A 357 -10.43 9.37 10.23
N VAL A 358 -9.87 10.23 11.08
CA VAL A 358 -10.49 10.64 12.35
C VAL A 358 -11.48 11.80 12.22
N THR A 359 -11.44 12.60 11.16
CA THR A 359 -12.40 13.72 10.98
C THR A 359 -13.52 13.39 10.00
N THR A 360 -13.20 12.67 8.93
CA THR A 360 -14.11 12.41 7.82
C THR A 360 -14.67 10.99 7.90
N CYS A 361 -13.84 10.00 8.22
CA CYS A 361 -14.25 8.61 8.23
C CYS A 361 -14.62 8.06 9.62
N GLU A 362 -14.55 8.85 10.69
CA GLU A 362 -14.81 8.40 12.07
C GLU A 362 -16.13 7.62 12.23
N PRO A 363 -17.26 8.03 11.61
CA PRO A 363 -18.51 7.27 11.72
C PRO A 363 -18.44 5.84 11.14
N ASN A 364 -17.45 5.56 10.30
CA ASN A 364 -17.23 4.26 9.67
C ASN A 364 -16.23 3.38 10.45
N LEU A 365 -15.67 3.87 11.55
CA LEU A 365 -14.71 3.12 12.37
C LEU A 365 -15.42 2.32 13.45
N GLY A 366 -14.99 1.07 13.63
CA GLY A 366 -15.34 0.29 14.80
C GLY A 366 -14.46 0.66 16.00
N ALA A 367 -14.76 0.11 17.17
CA ALA A 367 -14.06 0.45 18.41
C ALA A 367 -12.54 0.16 18.35
N ALA A 368 -12.14 -0.94 17.71
CA ALA A 368 -10.72 -1.25 17.54
C ALA A 368 -10.06 -0.33 16.51
N GLY A 369 -10.79 0.04 15.44
CA GLY A 369 -10.30 0.95 14.41
C GLY A 369 -10.05 2.35 14.93
N ALA A 370 -10.98 2.90 15.71
CA ALA A 370 -10.79 4.21 16.34
C ALA A 370 -9.54 4.22 17.22
N ARG A 371 -9.32 3.20 18.06
CA ARG A 371 -8.13 3.11 18.93
C ARG A 371 -6.84 2.96 18.12
N LEU A 372 -6.84 2.12 17.08
CA LEU A 372 -5.68 1.93 16.20
C LEU A 372 -5.33 3.23 15.47
N ALA A 373 -6.32 3.98 14.98
CA ALA A 373 -6.09 5.25 14.31
C ALA A 373 -5.44 6.29 15.22
N HIS A 374 -5.94 6.44 16.46
CA HIS A 374 -5.36 7.34 17.45
C HIS A 374 -3.95 6.90 17.87
N TRP A 375 -3.72 5.60 18.01
CA TRP A 375 -2.39 5.06 18.29
C TRP A 375 -1.39 5.39 17.17
N LEU A 376 -1.76 5.16 15.90
CA LEU A 376 -0.91 5.51 14.76
C LEU A 376 -0.61 7.02 14.68
N LEU A 377 -1.58 7.88 15.03
CA LEU A 377 -1.35 9.33 15.10
C LEU A 377 -0.36 9.70 16.21
N ALA A 378 -0.41 9.00 17.36
CA ALA A 378 0.56 9.19 18.44
C ALA A 378 1.96 8.71 18.02
N VAL A 379 2.05 7.56 17.36
CA VAL A 379 3.31 7.07 16.76
C VAL A 379 3.86 8.10 15.77
N LEU A 380 3.02 8.66 14.90
CA LEU A 380 3.45 9.70 13.96
C LEU A 380 4.00 10.95 14.65
N SER A 381 3.39 11.39 15.76
CA SER A 381 3.90 12.55 16.49
C SER A 381 5.25 12.32 17.15
N GLU A 382 5.59 11.07 17.47
CA GLU A 382 6.94 10.71 17.95
C GLU A 382 7.93 10.55 16.80
N LEU A 383 7.49 10.03 15.64
CA LEU A 383 8.32 9.84 14.45
C LEU A 383 8.73 11.17 13.77
N ASP A 384 7.79 12.10 13.66
CA ASP A 384 7.97 13.35 12.90
C ASP A 384 8.32 14.50 13.85
N VAL A 385 9.61 14.75 14.04
CA VAL A 385 10.12 15.82 14.93
C VAL A 385 9.71 17.24 14.49
N SER A 386 9.33 17.38 13.21
CA SER A 386 8.92 18.63 12.58
C SER A 386 7.58 18.42 11.88
N PRO A 387 6.50 18.17 12.63
CA PRO A 387 5.19 18.04 12.02
C PRO A 387 4.82 19.41 11.42
N PRO A 388 4.29 19.45 10.19
CA PRO A 388 3.78 20.63 9.57
C PRO A 388 2.56 21.14 10.35
N LEU A 389 2.47 22.45 10.35
CA LEU A 389 1.55 23.21 11.18
C LEU A 389 0.17 23.39 10.51
N GLY A 390 -0.02 22.88 9.28
CA GLY A 390 -1.17 23.20 8.43
C GLY A 390 -1.74 22.03 7.62
N ASP A 391 -2.58 22.38 6.64
CA ASP A 391 -3.13 21.44 5.66
C ASP A 391 -2.03 20.96 4.70
N ARG A 392 -1.90 19.63 4.55
CA ARG A 392 -0.88 19.02 3.67
C ARG A 392 -1.28 18.86 2.22
N THR A 393 -2.43 19.39 1.82
CA THR A 393 -2.97 19.14 0.49
C THR A 393 -2.12 19.79 -0.62
N LEU A 394 -1.52 20.98 -0.39
CA LEU A 394 -0.78 21.70 -1.44
C LEU A 394 0.50 20.96 -1.91
N PRO A 395 1.40 20.47 -1.03
CA PRO A 395 2.56 19.68 -1.44
C PRO A 395 2.21 18.46 -2.30
N PHE A 396 1.11 17.79 -1.98
CA PHE A 396 0.66 16.63 -2.78
C PHE A 396 0.19 17.02 -4.16
N LEU A 397 -0.57 18.12 -4.25
CA LEU A 397 -1.00 18.67 -5.53
C LEU A 397 0.20 19.08 -6.37
N LEU A 398 1.20 19.73 -5.77
CA LEU A 398 2.45 20.11 -6.42
C LEU A 398 3.25 18.89 -6.93
N THR A 399 3.32 17.83 -6.14
CA THR A 399 3.95 16.56 -6.55
C THR A 399 3.22 15.93 -7.74
N ARG A 400 1.88 15.88 -7.67
CA ARG A 400 1.04 15.39 -8.79
C ARG A 400 1.25 16.24 -10.04
N TYR A 401 1.26 17.56 -9.87
CA TYR A 401 1.41 18.56 -10.93
C TYR A 401 2.73 18.38 -11.71
N GLN A 402 3.83 18.09 -11.02
CA GLN A 402 5.12 17.77 -11.66
C GLN A 402 5.12 16.42 -12.38
N ARG A 403 4.49 15.39 -11.79
CA ARG A 403 4.41 14.05 -12.40
C ARG A 403 3.61 14.09 -13.70
N GLU A 404 2.48 14.78 -13.69
CA GLU A 404 1.66 15.00 -14.90
C GLU A 404 2.42 15.78 -15.98
N ALA A 405 3.25 16.75 -15.59
CA ALA A 405 4.09 17.49 -16.53
C ALA A 405 5.07 16.57 -17.27
N ARG A 406 5.71 15.65 -16.54
CA ARG A 406 6.62 14.64 -17.09
C ARG A 406 5.88 13.65 -17.99
N ALA A 407 4.77 13.11 -17.50
CA ALA A 407 3.96 12.14 -18.24
C ALA A 407 3.47 12.70 -19.59
N LEU A 408 3.03 13.97 -19.62
CA LEU A 408 2.68 14.63 -20.87
C LEU A 408 3.89 14.80 -21.81
N GLY A 409 5.05 15.16 -21.26
CA GLY A 409 6.30 15.26 -22.02
C GLY A 409 6.68 13.95 -22.73
N GLU A 410 6.41 12.81 -22.09
CA GLU A 410 6.63 11.48 -22.68
C GLU A 410 5.63 11.14 -23.80
N MET A 411 4.45 11.76 -23.81
CA MET A 411 3.44 11.62 -24.85
C MET A 411 3.62 12.61 -26.02
N ALA A 412 4.79 13.26 -26.13
CA ALA A 412 5.06 14.22 -27.18
C ALA A 412 4.90 13.62 -28.58
N GLY A 413 4.22 14.35 -29.47
CA GLY A 413 4.04 13.98 -30.88
C GLY A 413 2.62 14.12 -31.41
N ALA A 414 1.60 14.05 -30.55
CA ALA A 414 0.22 14.34 -30.95
C ALA A 414 -0.05 15.86 -30.95
N ALA A 415 -0.55 16.38 -32.07
CA ALA A 415 -0.85 17.82 -32.22
C ALA A 415 -1.84 18.32 -31.16
N GLU A 416 -2.82 17.50 -30.78
CA GLU A 416 -3.80 17.79 -29.74
C GLU A 416 -3.16 17.94 -28.35
N ILE A 417 -2.20 17.06 -28.01
CA ILE A 417 -1.45 17.12 -26.75
C ILE A 417 -0.58 18.38 -26.71
N SER A 418 0.07 18.70 -27.82
CA SER A 418 0.87 19.92 -27.93
C SER A 418 0.04 21.19 -27.80
N ALA A 419 -1.16 21.23 -28.40
CA ALA A 419 -2.08 22.36 -28.30
C ALA A 419 -2.64 22.51 -26.88
N LEU A 420 -2.98 21.39 -26.22
CA LEU A 420 -3.38 21.39 -24.81
C LEU A 420 -2.27 21.93 -23.92
N ALA A 421 -1.04 21.43 -24.08
CA ALA A 421 0.11 21.84 -23.28
C ALA A 421 0.37 23.35 -23.40
N ASP A 422 0.31 23.92 -24.60
CA ASP A 422 0.47 25.37 -24.81
C ASP A 422 -0.64 26.18 -24.14
N ASN A 423 -1.89 25.74 -24.30
CA ASN A 423 -3.03 26.42 -23.70
C ASN A 423 -2.98 26.39 -22.16
N LEU A 424 -2.64 25.24 -21.57
CA LEU A 424 -2.48 25.09 -20.12
C LEU A 424 -1.34 25.97 -19.60
N ALA A 425 -0.18 25.98 -20.28
CA ALA A 425 0.95 26.82 -19.88
C ALA A 425 0.57 28.31 -19.81
N ARG A 426 -0.23 28.80 -20.77
CA ARG A 426 -0.74 30.17 -20.79
C ARG A 426 -1.72 30.44 -19.65
N ILE A 427 -2.74 29.60 -19.48
CA ILE A 427 -3.76 29.75 -18.42
C ILE A 427 -3.12 29.72 -17.03
N GLU A 428 -2.25 28.75 -16.78
CA GLU A 428 -1.54 28.61 -15.50
C GLU A 428 -0.62 29.80 -15.23
N SER A 429 0.04 30.34 -16.26
CA SER A 429 0.86 31.55 -16.14
C SER A 429 0.03 32.77 -15.78
N ASP A 430 -1.14 32.95 -16.40
CA ASP A 430 -2.06 34.04 -16.11
C ASP A 430 -2.58 33.94 -14.67
N LYS A 431 -3.03 32.75 -14.24
CA LYS A 431 -3.46 32.48 -12.86
C LYS A 431 -2.33 32.72 -11.85
N THR A 432 -1.10 32.31 -12.15
CA THR A 432 0.06 32.55 -11.28
C THR A 432 0.41 34.03 -11.18
N ARG A 433 0.25 34.82 -12.26
CA ARG A 433 0.39 36.28 -12.19
C ARG A 433 -0.68 36.92 -11.30
N THR A 434 -1.92 36.43 -11.35
CA THR A 434 -2.98 36.84 -10.42
C THR A 434 -2.66 36.45 -8.99
N LEU A 435 -2.17 35.23 -8.74
CA LEU A 435 -1.70 34.77 -7.42
C LEU A 435 -0.60 35.70 -6.86
N ALA A 436 0.37 36.08 -7.71
CA ALA A 436 1.45 36.98 -7.32
C ALA A 436 0.95 38.37 -6.90
N SER A 437 -0.25 38.81 -7.31
CA SER A 437 -0.83 40.08 -6.84
C SER A 437 -1.26 40.04 -5.36
N TYR A 438 -1.50 38.86 -4.81
CA TYR A 438 -1.84 38.67 -3.39
C TYR A 438 -0.60 38.58 -2.48
N LEU A 439 0.60 38.48 -3.06
CA LEU A 439 1.82 38.12 -2.34
C LEU A 439 2.92 39.14 -2.62
N PRO A 440 3.55 39.72 -1.59
CA PRO A 440 4.58 40.73 -1.79
C PRO A 440 5.84 40.13 -2.45
N ALA A 441 6.39 40.85 -3.43
CA ALA A 441 7.74 40.62 -4.00
C ALA A 441 7.99 39.24 -4.65
N VAL A 442 7.00 38.65 -5.32
CA VAL A 442 7.21 37.42 -6.11
C VAL A 442 8.06 37.70 -7.37
N ASP A 443 9.23 37.07 -7.47
CA ASP A 443 10.02 37.12 -8.71
C ASP A 443 9.40 36.23 -9.80
N MET A 444 8.91 36.88 -10.86
CA MET A 444 8.27 36.24 -12.02
C MET A 444 9.25 36.00 -13.18
N ALA A 445 10.55 36.24 -13.02
CA ALA A 445 11.55 36.08 -14.08
C ALA A 445 11.56 34.65 -14.65
N GLN A 446 11.57 33.63 -13.78
CA GLN A 446 11.57 32.22 -14.20
C GLN A 446 10.33 31.87 -15.03
N LEU A 447 9.16 32.39 -14.67
CA LEU A 447 7.92 32.16 -15.41
C LEU A 447 7.96 32.83 -16.79
N ARG A 448 8.52 34.05 -16.90
CA ARG A 448 8.71 34.73 -18.19
C ARG A 448 9.65 33.97 -19.11
N VAL A 449 10.76 33.45 -18.57
CA VAL A 449 11.72 32.64 -19.33
C VAL A 449 11.06 31.35 -19.81
N ALA A 450 10.33 30.65 -18.94
CA ALA A 450 9.61 29.44 -19.30
C ALA A 450 8.58 29.68 -20.42
N GLY A 451 7.80 30.76 -20.33
CA GLY A 451 6.80 31.12 -21.34
C GLY A 451 7.38 31.52 -22.71
N ALA A 452 8.66 31.87 -22.78
CA ALA A 452 9.34 32.24 -24.02
C ALA A 452 9.90 31.04 -24.80
N LEU A 453 9.83 29.82 -24.27
CA LEU A 453 10.34 28.62 -24.95
C LEU A 453 9.53 28.33 -26.22
N PRO A 454 10.17 27.99 -27.35
CA PRO A 454 9.48 27.85 -28.65
C PRO A 454 8.63 26.59 -28.73
N ASP A 455 9.09 25.48 -28.15
CA ASP A 455 8.37 24.20 -28.16
C ASP A 455 7.28 24.17 -27.07
N PRO A 456 6.00 23.87 -27.42
CA PRO A 456 4.91 23.81 -26.46
C PRO A 456 5.11 22.86 -25.28
N MET A 457 5.72 21.69 -25.51
CA MET A 457 5.94 20.69 -24.46
C MET A 457 7.01 21.16 -23.48
N CYS A 458 8.13 21.66 -24.00
CA CYS A 458 9.18 22.29 -23.20
C CYS A 458 8.65 23.50 -22.42
N ARG A 459 7.85 24.36 -23.07
CA ARG A 459 7.20 25.53 -22.45
C ARG A 459 6.31 25.12 -21.30
N PHE A 460 5.45 24.12 -21.50
CA PHE A 460 4.54 23.61 -20.48
C PHE A 460 5.31 23.03 -19.28
N ALA A 461 6.26 22.12 -19.53
CA ALA A 461 7.08 21.53 -18.46
C ALA A 461 7.87 22.60 -17.68
N ALA A 462 8.50 23.55 -18.39
CA ALA A 462 9.23 24.64 -17.76
C ALA A 462 8.30 25.59 -16.97
N THR A 463 7.10 25.85 -17.49
CA THR A 463 6.09 26.70 -16.83
C THR A 463 5.65 26.06 -15.52
N ARG A 464 5.27 24.78 -15.55
CA ARG A 464 4.90 24.03 -14.34
C ARG A 464 6.05 23.99 -13.32
N ASN A 465 7.30 23.79 -13.77
CA ASN A 465 8.47 23.83 -12.89
C ASN A 465 8.69 25.21 -12.25
N ALA A 466 8.52 26.29 -13.02
CA ALA A 466 8.62 27.65 -12.50
C ALA A 466 7.51 27.94 -11.49
N ILE A 467 6.26 27.59 -11.79
CA ILE A 467 5.10 27.73 -10.90
C ILE A 467 5.32 26.93 -9.61
N HIS A 468 5.74 25.68 -9.71
CA HIS A 468 6.08 24.84 -8.58
C HIS A 468 7.13 25.50 -7.67
N GLY A 469 8.24 25.99 -8.25
CA GLY A 469 9.28 26.68 -7.51
C GLY A 469 8.80 27.98 -6.85
N ILE A 470 7.91 28.73 -7.52
CA ILE A 470 7.28 29.94 -6.96
C ILE A 470 6.40 29.58 -5.76
N LEU A 471 5.49 28.62 -5.91
CA LEU A 471 4.55 28.21 -4.86
C LEU A 471 5.28 27.65 -3.62
N LEU A 472 6.34 26.87 -3.83
CA LEU A 472 7.18 26.39 -2.72
C LEU A 472 7.88 27.52 -1.97
N ARG A 473 8.48 28.49 -2.69
CA ARG A 473 9.16 29.64 -2.04
C ARG A 473 8.21 30.55 -1.28
N LEU A 474 6.96 30.64 -1.73
CA LEU A 474 5.94 31.49 -1.11
C LEU A 474 5.28 30.85 0.10
N SER A 475 5.44 29.53 0.28
CA SER A 475 4.85 28.85 1.41
C SER A 475 5.61 29.16 2.71
N ASN A 476 4.85 29.49 3.75
CA ASN A 476 5.39 29.96 5.03
C ASN A 476 5.93 28.84 5.95
N ASP A 477 5.56 27.59 5.67
CA ASP A 477 5.73 26.46 6.58
C ASP A 477 6.46 25.28 5.92
N GLY A 478 7.20 25.54 4.82
CA GLY A 478 7.95 24.51 4.10
C GLY A 478 7.17 23.84 2.97
N GLY A 479 6.12 24.48 2.46
CA GLY A 479 5.37 24.04 1.27
C GLY A 479 3.88 23.77 1.50
N TYR A 480 3.39 23.85 2.75
CA TYR A 480 2.06 23.34 3.12
C TYR A 480 0.95 24.37 2.93
N THR A 481 1.18 25.64 3.26
CA THR A 481 0.19 26.70 3.10
C THR A 481 0.77 27.96 2.47
N LEU A 482 -0.03 28.63 1.63
CA LEU A 482 0.28 29.99 1.18
C LEU A 482 -0.15 31.04 2.22
N PRO A 483 0.52 32.21 2.27
CA PRO A 483 0.25 33.24 3.28
C PRO A 483 -1.18 33.79 3.29
N HIS A 484 -1.88 33.69 2.15
CA HIS A 484 -3.22 34.23 1.96
C HIS A 484 -4.20 33.10 1.58
N PRO A 485 -5.31 32.90 2.31
CA PRO A 485 -6.26 31.81 2.04
C PRO A 485 -6.79 31.79 0.60
N SER A 486 -7.10 32.96 0.02
CA SER A 486 -7.54 33.03 -1.38
C SER A 486 -6.46 32.65 -2.39
N ALA A 487 -5.17 32.89 -2.07
CA ALA A 487 -4.07 32.46 -2.92
C ALA A 487 -3.94 30.93 -2.84
N ASP A 488 -4.07 30.36 -1.65
CA ASP A 488 -4.04 28.91 -1.43
C ASP A 488 -5.16 28.21 -2.22
N THR A 489 -6.41 28.68 -2.07
CA THR A 489 -7.56 28.16 -2.82
C THR A 489 -7.37 28.27 -4.34
N MET A 490 -6.88 29.41 -4.82
CA MET A 490 -6.66 29.64 -6.25
C MET A 490 -5.53 28.74 -6.82
N ALA A 491 -4.46 28.51 -6.06
CA ALA A 491 -3.40 27.59 -6.47
C ALA A 491 -3.92 26.14 -6.58
N ARG A 492 -4.74 25.70 -5.62
CA ARG A 492 -5.37 24.37 -5.64
C ARG A 492 -6.29 24.18 -6.84
N SER A 493 -7.23 25.11 -7.05
CA SER A 493 -8.16 25.06 -8.18
C SER A 493 -7.42 25.10 -9.51
N MET A 494 -6.35 25.89 -9.63
CA MET A 494 -5.50 25.89 -10.82
C MET A 494 -4.92 24.50 -11.12
N ILE A 495 -4.37 23.82 -10.11
CA ILE A 495 -3.77 22.49 -10.29
C ILE A 495 -4.84 21.45 -10.62
N ASP A 496 -5.96 21.44 -9.91
CA ASP A 496 -7.06 20.49 -10.15
C ASP A 496 -7.69 20.65 -11.54
N GLU A 497 -8.06 21.88 -11.93
CA GLU A 497 -8.62 22.15 -13.26
C GLU A 497 -7.67 21.76 -14.40
N SER A 498 -6.38 21.99 -14.19
CA SER A 498 -5.36 21.58 -15.17
C SER A 498 -5.22 20.06 -15.24
N SER A 499 -5.27 19.37 -14.09
CA SER A 499 -5.25 17.90 -14.03
C SER A 499 -6.46 17.31 -14.76
N ASP A 500 -7.64 17.90 -14.58
CA ASP A 500 -8.88 17.49 -15.24
C ASP A 500 -8.82 17.69 -16.76
N ALA A 501 -8.23 18.79 -17.23
CA ALA A 501 -8.04 19.03 -18.66
C ALA A 501 -7.11 17.97 -19.31
N ILE A 502 -6.02 17.60 -18.62
CA ILE A 502 -5.10 16.53 -19.06
C ILE A 502 -5.83 15.20 -19.14
N LEU A 503 -6.61 14.88 -18.11
CA LEU A 503 -7.41 13.67 -18.05
C LEU A 503 -8.42 13.58 -19.20
N GLN A 504 -9.08 14.69 -19.54
CA GLN A 504 -10.05 14.71 -20.64
C GLN A 504 -9.38 14.35 -21.97
N VAL A 505 -8.24 14.94 -22.30
CA VAL A 505 -7.56 14.68 -23.58
C VAL A 505 -6.94 13.28 -23.62
N THR A 506 -6.29 12.85 -22.53
CA THR A 506 -5.64 11.52 -22.48
C THR A 506 -6.66 10.36 -22.52
N ARG A 507 -7.91 10.58 -22.12
CA ARG A 507 -9.00 9.58 -22.29
C ARG A 507 -9.42 9.38 -23.75
N HIS A 508 -9.30 10.40 -24.60
CA HIS A 508 -9.79 10.37 -25.98
C HIS A 508 -8.69 9.99 -26.98
N GLY A 509 -7.41 10.19 -26.62
CA GLY A 509 -6.25 9.88 -27.45
C GLY A 509 -5.65 8.49 -27.29
N VAL A 510 -6.25 7.62 -26.45
CA VAL A 510 -5.87 6.20 -26.32
C VAL A 510 -6.98 5.36 -26.97
N VAL A 511 -6.86 5.17 -28.29
CA VAL A 511 -7.58 4.16 -29.09
C VAL A 511 -6.56 3.20 -29.65
#